data_AF-R4V3B9-F1
#
_entry.id   AF-R4V3B9-F1
#
_cell.length_a   1.000
_cell.length_b   1.000
_cell.length_c   1.000
_cell.angle_alpha   90.00
_cell.angle_beta   90.00
_cell.angle_gamma   90.00
#
_symmetry.space_group_name_H-M   'P 1'
#
loop_
_entity.id
_entity.type
_entity.pdbx_description
1 polymer ?
#
loop_
_entity_poly.entity_id
_entity_poly.type
_entity_poly.pdbx_seq_one_letter_code
_entity_poly.pdbx_strand_id
1 'polypeptide(L)'
;MVSGKTGKLDDSPAMQTALHHKKTVQDANVVQQPTLLSCLWHILFIIVPVLMVIAALKNTLTWLLQRFWDDSGDFWQVHWNRLLDVIGDDPFTILVYGTTILTLAVYWIIGGMYTIMDITNKPAALRRYKIQPGTNEPVDPKRLMKVIGWVLFNQTVVTIPLAHSSYQMMMWRGSPPLRELPAFHWALVELAVNIIMVEIGFYYAHRLLHN
;
A
#
# COMPACT_ATOMS: atom_id res chain seq x y z
N MET A 1 30.50 46.82 90.15
CA MET A 1 29.89 48.17 90.08
C MET A 1 29.78 48.51 88.60
N VAL A 2 28.64 48.62 87.92
CA VAL A 2 27.28 49.11 88.19
C VAL A 2 26.34 48.39 87.18
N SER A 3 25.38 47.57 87.61
CA SER A 3 23.92 47.80 87.66
C SER A 3 23.24 48.40 86.40
N GLY A 4 22.18 47.77 85.88
CA GLY A 4 21.18 48.54 85.12
C GLY A 4 20.24 47.85 84.12
N LYS A 5 19.22 47.16 84.63
CA LYS A 5 17.80 47.13 84.16
C LYS A 5 17.41 46.47 82.82
N THR A 6 16.63 45.40 83.00
CA THR A 6 15.66 44.77 82.12
C THR A 6 14.55 45.73 81.65
N GLY A 7 14.35 45.81 80.32
CA GLY A 7 13.14 46.35 79.69
C GLY A 7 12.36 45.21 79.03
N LYS A 8 11.19 44.90 79.59
CA LYS A 8 10.24 43.91 79.09
C LYS A 8 9.48 44.56 77.93
N LEU A 9 9.72 44.11 76.69
CA LEU A 9 8.93 44.51 75.52
C LEU A 9 7.59 43.76 75.55
N ASP A 10 6.50 44.51 75.42
CA ASP A 10 5.10 44.09 75.53
C ASP A 10 4.74 42.87 74.64
N ASP A 11 4.35 41.77 75.29
CA ASP A 11 3.62 40.65 74.69
C ASP A 11 2.13 41.00 74.56
N SER A 12 1.80 41.94 73.66
CA SER A 12 0.39 42.28 73.39
C SER A 12 -0.27 41.19 72.53
N PRO A 13 -1.45 40.65 72.92
CA PRO A 13 -2.14 39.58 72.18
C PRO A 13 -2.51 39.97 70.74
N ALA A 14 -2.67 41.27 70.46
CA ALA A 14 -2.89 41.77 69.10
C ALA A 14 -1.68 41.56 68.18
N MET A 15 -0.45 41.67 68.70
CA MET A 15 0.78 41.50 67.92
C MET A 15 1.04 40.03 67.59
N GLN A 16 0.77 39.13 68.54
CA GLN A 16 0.86 37.68 68.30
C GLN A 16 -0.20 37.21 67.29
N THR A 17 -1.42 37.74 67.39
CA THR A 17 -2.50 37.41 66.44
C THR A 17 -2.19 37.93 65.03
N ALA A 18 -1.61 39.14 64.92
CA ALA A 18 -1.15 39.69 63.65
C ALA A 18 0.04 38.91 63.06
N LEU A 19 0.97 38.44 63.88
CA LEU A 19 2.08 37.57 63.46
C LEU A 19 1.60 36.19 63.02
N HIS A 20 0.65 35.59 63.74
CA HIS A 20 0.05 34.31 63.37
C HIS A 20 -0.77 34.42 62.08
N HIS A 21 -1.54 35.50 61.93
CA HIS A 21 -2.31 35.78 60.72
C HIS A 21 -1.40 36.07 59.53
N LYS A 22 -0.34 36.86 59.72
CA LYS A 22 0.67 37.11 58.69
C LYS A 22 1.40 35.83 58.29
N LYS A 23 1.74 34.98 59.23
CA LYS A 23 2.38 33.68 58.97
C LYS A 23 1.44 32.73 58.22
N THR A 24 0.18 32.63 58.63
CA THR A 24 -0.82 31.79 57.92
C THR A 24 -1.15 32.32 56.52
N VAL A 25 -1.22 33.63 56.31
CA VAL A 25 -1.42 34.24 54.98
C VAL A 25 -0.18 34.10 54.10
N GLN A 26 1.02 34.13 54.70
CA GLN A 26 2.28 33.96 53.98
C GLN A 26 2.52 32.50 53.61
N ASP A 27 2.19 31.55 54.48
CA ASP A 27 2.24 30.10 54.21
C ASP A 27 1.16 29.67 53.18
N ALA A 28 0.00 30.34 53.15
CA ALA A 28 -1.05 30.10 52.15
C ALA A 28 -0.72 30.70 50.76
N ASN A 29 0.20 31.65 50.67
CA ASN A 29 0.59 32.32 49.41
C ASN A 29 1.91 31.80 48.82
N VAL A 30 2.58 30.81 49.42
CA VAL A 30 3.70 30.12 48.77
C VAL A 30 3.14 29.19 47.71
N VAL A 31 2.80 29.75 46.56
CA VAL A 31 2.62 28.98 45.32
C VAL A 31 4.01 28.41 44.99
N GLN A 32 4.24 27.18 45.43
CA GLN A 32 5.49 26.46 45.21
C GLN A 32 5.68 26.29 43.69
N GLN A 33 6.53 27.14 43.10
CA GLN A 33 6.80 27.06 41.68
C GLN A 33 7.47 25.72 41.38
N PRO A 34 6.97 24.94 40.40
CA PRO A 34 7.54 23.64 40.11
C PRO A 34 8.99 23.82 39.68
N THR A 35 9.92 23.11 40.34
CA THR A 35 11.33 23.10 39.96
C THR A 35 11.46 22.50 38.55
N LEU A 36 12.25 23.13 37.67
CA LEU A 36 12.45 22.67 36.29
C LEU A 36 12.83 21.18 36.22
N LEU A 37 13.62 20.71 37.20
CA LEU A 37 14.03 19.31 37.32
C LEU A 37 12.85 18.36 37.60
N SER A 38 11.85 18.80 38.36
CA SER A 38 10.61 18.05 38.60
C SER A 38 9.78 17.93 37.32
N CYS A 39 9.63 19.03 36.58
CA CYS A 39 8.96 19.01 35.27
C CYS A 39 9.66 18.07 34.29
N LEU A 40 11.00 18.11 34.23
CA LEU A 40 11.80 17.22 33.39
C LEU A 40 11.63 15.75 33.78
N TRP A 41 11.59 15.44 35.08
CA TRP A 41 11.38 14.08 35.58
C TRP A 41 10.00 13.53 35.18
N HIS A 42 8.94 14.32 35.33
CA HIS A 42 7.59 13.92 34.92
C HIS A 42 7.47 13.76 33.41
N ILE A 43 8.08 14.64 32.62
CA ILE A 43 8.13 14.52 31.16
C ILE A 43 8.86 13.23 30.76
N LEU A 44 10.02 12.96 31.35
CA LEU A 44 10.80 11.74 31.08
C LEU A 44 10.00 10.48 31.43
N PHE A 45 9.32 10.49 32.59
CA PHE A 45 8.49 9.36 33.04
C PHE A 45 7.30 9.07 32.11
N ILE A 46 6.79 10.07 31.39
CA ILE A 46 5.73 9.89 30.38
C ILE A 46 6.32 9.49 29.02
N ILE A 47 7.40 10.13 28.58
CA ILE A 47 7.99 9.90 27.26
C ILE A 47 8.56 8.49 27.14
N VAL A 48 9.27 7.98 28.15
CA VAL A 48 9.95 6.68 28.06
C VAL A 48 8.97 5.52 27.82
N PRO A 49 7.87 5.36 28.56
CA PRO A 49 6.86 4.34 28.28
C PRO A 49 6.19 4.52 26.91
N VAL A 50 5.88 5.75 26.51
CA VAL A 50 5.29 6.04 25.20
C VAL A 50 6.22 5.58 24.07
N LEU A 51 7.52 5.90 24.15
CA LEU A 51 8.51 5.44 23.20
C LEU A 51 8.66 3.92 23.21
N MET A 52 8.63 3.29 24.38
CA MET A 52 8.68 1.83 24.50
C MET A 52 7.47 1.17 23.82
N VAL A 53 6.26 1.71 24.03
CA VAL A 53 5.04 1.21 23.37
C VAL A 53 5.12 1.39 21.86
N ILE A 54 5.57 2.56 21.37
CA ILE A 54 5.75 2.79 19.93
C ILE A 54 6.79 1.82 19.36
N ALA A 55 7.90 1.58 20.05
CA ALA A 55 8.93 0.63 19.62
C ALA A 55 8.39 -0.80 19.58
N ALA A 56 7.64 -1.22 20.61
CA ALA A 56 7.00 -2.53 20.66
C ALA A 56 5.97 -2.69 19.53
N LEU A 57 5.12 -1.69 19.29
CA LEU A 57 4.16 -1.67 18.19
C LEU A 57 4.85 -1.75 16.83
N LYS A 58 5.91 -0.96 16.60
CA LYS A 58 6.72 -1.02 15.37
C LYS A 58 7.33 -2.39 15.18
N ASN A 59 7.89 -2.99 16.23
CA ASN A 59 8.49 -4.32 16.17
C ASN A 59 7.44 -5.40 15.83
N THR A 60 6.31 -5.39 16.52
CA THR A 60 5.20 -6.32 16.27
C THR A 60 4.63 -6.13 14.87
N LEU A 61 4.44 -4.89 14.42
CA LEU A 61 3.95 -4.61 13.07
C LEU A 61 4.94 -5.06 12.00
N THR A 62 6.24 -4.80 12.20
CA THR A 62 7.29 -5.23 11.27
C THR A 62 7.31 -6.75 11.16
N TRP A 63 7.25 -7.44 12.31
CA TRP A 63 7.19 -8.90 12.35
C TRP A 63 5.93 -9.45 11.65
N LEU A 64 4.76 -8.86 11.90
CA LEU A 64 3.51 -9.30 11.28
C LEU A 64 3.55 -9.10 9.75
N LEU A 65 4.07 -7.96 9.30
CA LEU A 65 4.22 -7.69 7.87
C LEU A 65 5.20 -8.65 7.23
N GLN A 66 6.37 -8.85 7.82
CA GLN A 66 7.35 -9.84 7.35
C GLN A 66 6.72 -11.23 7.25
N ARG A 67 6.04 -11.68 8.30
CA ARG A 67 5.37 -12.98 8.33
C ARG A 67 4.33 -13.11 7.21
N PHE A 68 3.52 -12.08 7.01
CA PHE A 68 2.52 -12.06 5.95
C PHE A 68 3.15 -12.11 4.55
N TRP A 69 4.24 -11.37 4.33
CA TRP A 69 4.96 -11.35 3.06
C TRP A 69 5.64 -12.68 2.77
N ASP A 70 6.29 -13.27 3.76
CA ASP A 70 6.99 -14.54 3.63
C ASP A 70 5.99 -15.68 3.38
N ASP A 71 4.92 -15.77 4.18
CA ASP A 71 3.88 -16.80 4.00
C ASP A 71 3.18 -16.67 2.63
N SER A 72 2.97 -15.45 2.14
CA SER A 72 2.43 -15.19 0.80
C SER A 72 3.41 -15.60 -0.30
N GLY A 73 4.70 -15.31 -0.14
CA GLY A 73 5.75 -15.71 -1.07
C GLY A 73 5.85 -17.23 -1.19
N ASP A 74 5.90 -17.93 -0.05
CA ASP A 74 5.94 -19.39 0.01
C ASP A 74 4.70 -20.02 -0.64
N PHE A 75 3.52 -19.46 -0.37
CA PHE A 75 2.28 -19.90 -1.01
C PHE A 75 2.39 -19.81 -2.53
N TRP A 76 2.80 -18.67 -3.08
CA TRP A 76 2.94 -18.48 -4.53
C TRP A 76 3.99 -19.42 -5.12
N GLN A 77 5.14 -19.53 -4.47
CA GLN A 77 6.26 -20.35 -4.89
C GLN A 77 5.86 -21.84 -5.00
N VAL A 78 5.10 -22.35 -4.03
CA VAL A 78 4.61 -23.74 -4.05
C VAL A 78 3.64 -23.97 -5.20
N HIS A 79 2.71 -23.05 -5.45
CA HIS A 79 1.73 -23.19 -6.54
C HIS A 79 2.39 -23.06 -7.91
N TRP A 80 3.37 -22.17 -8.04
CA TRP A 80 4.18 -22.03 -9.23
C TRP A 80 4.97 -23.30 -9.54
N ASN A 81 5.63 -23.88 -8.53
CA ASN A 81 6.33 -25.15 -8.69
C ASN A 81 5.39 -26.27 -9.14
N ARG A 82 4.23 -26.42 -8.48
CA ARG A 82 3.23 -27.42 -8.88
C ARG A 82 2.76 -27.25 -10.32
N LEU A 83 2.59 -26.00 -10.77
CA LEU A 83 2.22 -25.72 -12.16
C LEU A 83 3.34 -26.17 -13.11
N LEU A 84 4.58 -25.77 -12.84
CA LEU A 84 5.76 -26.15 -13.64
C LEU A 84 5.99 -27.66 -13.67
N ASP A 85 5.70 -28.36 -12.57
CA ASP A 85 5.82 -29.82 -12.52
C ASP A 85 4.83 -30.52 -13.46
N VAL A 86 3.73 -29.85 -13.86
CA VAL A 86 2.75 -30.36 -14.82
C VAL A 86 3.07 -29.91 -16.25
N ILE A 87 3.42 -28.64 -16.45
CA ILE A 87 3.58 -28.05 -17.79
C ILE A 87 5.01 -28.08 -18.32
N GLY A 88 5.99 -28.45 -17.48
CA GLY A 88 7.42 -28.35 -17.75
C GLY A 88 8.04 -27.08 -17.16
N ASP A 89 9.35 -26.95 -17.31
CA ASP A 89 10.13 -25.81 -16.81
C ASP A 89 11.05 -25.19 -17.87
N ASP A 90 10.74 -25.39 -19.16
CA ASP A 90 11.40 -24.69 -20.26
C ASP A 90 11.01 -23.19 -20.25
N PRO A 91 11.95 -22.26 -19.98
CA PRO A 91 11.63 -20.84 -19.85
C PRO A 91 11.08 -20.24 -21.13
N PHE A 92 11.56 -20.69 -22.29
CA PHE A 92 11.08 -20.19 -23.57
C PHE A 92 9.61 -20.53 -23.78
N THR A 93 9.26 -21.81 -23.61
CA THR A 93 7.89 -22.29 -23.79
C THR A 93 6.92 -21.58 -22.86
N ILE A 94 7.29 -21.39 -21.59
CA ILE A 94 6.39 -20.82 -20.59
C ILE A 94 6.21 -19.32 -20.77
N LEU A 95 7.32 -18.58 -20.95
CA LEU A 95 7.26 -17.12 -21.03
C LEU A 95 6.77 -16.63 -22.38
N VAL A 96 7.00 -17.38 -23.46
CA VAL A 96 6.50 -17.00 -24.79
C VAL A 96 5.13 -17.61 -25.04
N TYR A 97 5.01 -18.94 -25.05
CA TYR A 97 3.73 -19.58 -25.41
C TYR A 97 2.76 -19.64 -24.24
N GLY A 98 3.21 -20.01 -23.04
CA GLY A 98 2.36 -20.10 -21.85
C GLY A 98 1.68 -18.77 -21.52
N THR A 99 2.48 -17.69 -21.42
CA THR A 99 1.96 -16.34 -21.20
C THR A 99 1.05 -15.88 -22.32
N THR A 100 1.42 -16.12 -23.60
CA THR A 100 0.57 -15.74 -24.74
C THR A 100 -0.78 -16.46 -24.70
N ILE A 101 -0.80 -17.78 -24.47
CA ILE A 101 -2.03 -18.58 -24.38
C ILE A 101 -2.90 -18.08 -23.23
N LEU A 102 -2.31 -17.81 -22.06
CA LEU A 102 -3.05 -17.28 -20.92
C LEU A 102 -3.68 -15.92 -21.24
N THR A 103 -2.93 -15.01 -21.86
CA THR A 103 -3.45 -13.70 -22.30
C THR A 103 -4.59 -13.85 -23.29
N LEU A 104 -4.46 -14.76 -24.27
CA LEU A 104 -5.52 -15.04 -25.24
C LEU A 104 -6.76 -15.62 -24.57
N ALA A 105 -6.60 -16.58 -23.67
CA ALA A 105 -7.70 -17.19 -22.93
C ALA A 105 -8.49 -16.14 -22.13
N VAL A 106 -7.80 -15.31 -21.36
CA VAL A 106 -8.44 -14.24 -20.57
C VAL A 106 -9.18 -13.25 -21.49
N TYR A 107 -8.55 -12.82 -22.58
CA TYR A 107 -9.16 -11.90 -23.55
C TYR A 107 -10.44 -12.49 -24.15
N TRP A 108 -10.39 -13.73 -24.64
CA TRP A 108 -11.53 -14.34 -25.34
C TRP A 108 -12.62 -14.81 -24.38
N ILE A 109 -12.29 -15.22 -23.16
CA ILE A 109 -13.30 -15.57 -22.16
C ILE A 109 -14.04 -14.32 -21.72
N ILE A 110 -13.32 -13.30 -21.23
CA ILE A 110 -13.95 -12.09 -20.69
C ILE A 110 -14.55 -11.22 -21.80
N GLY A 111 -13.75 -10.91 -22.83
CA GLY A 111 -14.20 -10.15 -23.99
C GLY A 111 -15.28 -10.87 -24.79
N GLY A 112 -15.21 -12.19 -24.88
CA GLY A 112 -16.26 -13.01 -25.50
C GLY A 112 -17.58 -12.94 -24.74
N MET A 113 -17.56 -12.98 -23.40
CA MET A 113 -18.77 -12.76 -22.60
C MET A 113 -19.43 -11.41 -22.91
N TYR A 114 -18.66 -10.33 -22.97
CA TYR A 114 -19.18 -9.00 -23.35
C TYR A 114 -19.68 -8.97 -24.80
N THR A 115 -18.95 -9.59 -25.72
CA THR A 115 -19.34 -9.68 -27.13
C THR A 115 -20.66 -10.44 -27.30
N ILE A 116 -20.85 -11.54 -26.56
CA ILE A 116 -22.12 -12.30 -26.55
C ILE A 116 -23.26 -11.45 -26.00
N MET A 117 -23.02 -10.71 -24.92
CA MET A 117 -24.00 -9.75 -24.38
C MET A 117 -24.38 -8.69 -25.42
N ASP A 118 -23.43 -8.20 -26.20
CA ASP A 118 -23.65 -7.19 -27.24
C ASP A 118 -24.40 -7.74 -28.47
N ILE A 119 -24.12 -8.99 -28.88
CA ILE A 119 -24.84 -9.66 -29.97
C ILE A 119 -26.28 -9.96 -29.54
N THR A 120 -26.47 -10.51 -28.34
CA THR A 120 -27.77 -11.01 -27.88
C THR A 120 -28.64 -9.93 -27.25
N ASN A 121 -28.06 -8.78 -26.87
CA ASN A 121 -28.70 -7.71 -26.11
C ASN A 121 -29.34 -8.20 -24.79
N LYS A 122 -28.79 -9.25 -24.18
CA LYS A 122 -29.32 -9.89 -22.96
C LYS A 122 -28.23 -10.14 -21.93
N PRO A 123 -28.55 -10.15 -20.62
CA PRO A 123 -29.86 -9.83 -20.02
C PRO A 123 -30.10 -8.31 -19.93
N ALA A 124 -31.37 -7.88 -20.03
CA ALA A 124 -31.75 -6.47 -19.98
C ALA A 124 -31.32 -5.76 -18.67
N ALA A 125 -31.21 -6.50 -17.57
CA ALA A 125 -30.76 -5.98 -16.28
C ALA A 125 -29.31 -5.46 -16.28
N LEU A 126 -28.42 -6.06 -17.09
CA LEU A 126 -27.02 -5.64 -17.20
C LEU A 126 -26.83 -4.46 -18.16
N ARG A 127 -27.73 -4.30 -19.15
CA ARG A 127 -27.64 -3.21 -20.14
C ARG A 127 -27.71 -1.82 -19.52
N ARG A 128 -28.36 -1.65 -18.36
CA ARG A 128 -28.42 -0.36 -17.65
C ARG A 128 -27.06 0.15 -17.16
N TYR A 129 -26.04 -0.71 -17.10
CA TYR A 129 -24.68 -0.37 -16.70
C TYR A 129 -23.72 -0.19 -17.89
N LYS A 130 -24.21 -0.23 -19.13
CA LYS A 130 -23.38 0.05 -20.30
C LYS A 130 -22.89 1.50 -20.29
N ILE A 131 -21.61 1.69 -20.56
CA ILE A 131 -20.96 3.02 -20.64
C ILE A 131 -21.44 3.80 -21.87
N GLN A 132 -21.77 3.13 -22.98
CA GLN A 132 -22.24 3.74 -24.23
C GLN A 132 -23.56 3.11 -24.70
N PRO A 133 -24.72 3.49 -24.13
CA PRO A 133 -26.02 2.96 -24.53
C PRO A 133 -26.38 3.33 -25.97
N GLY A 134 -27.00 2.41 -26.73
CA GLY A 134 -27.50 2.65 -28.09
C GLY A 134 -26.44 2.68 -29.20
N THR A 135 -25.16 2.55 -28.88
CA THR A 135 -24.09 2.51 -29.88
C THR A 135 -23.88 1.09 -30.40
N ASN A 136 -23.96 0.89 -31.72
CA ASN A 136 -23.82 -0.41 -32.39
C ASN A 136 -24.79 -1.50 -31.90
N GLU A 137 -26.04 -1.15 -31.56
CA GLU A 137 -27.08 -2.10 -31.18
C GLU A 137 -28.19 -2.16 -32.26
N PRO A 138 -28.45 -3.33 -32.90
CA PRO A 138 -27.71 -4.59 -32.78
C PRO A 138 -26.35 -4.54 -33.49
N VAL A 139 -25.40 -5.35 -33.02
CA VAL A 139 -24.06 -5.43 -33.61
C VAL A 139 -24.16 -5.97 -35.03
N ASP A 140 -23.60 -5.25 -36.01
CA ASP A 140 -23.49 -5.73 -37.39
C ASP A 140 -22.53 -6.94 -37.46
N PRO A 141 -23.01 -8.14 -37.83
CA PRO A 141 -22.18 -9.34 -37.89
C PRO A 141 -21.01 -9.21 -38.87
N LYS A 142 -21.16 -8.48 -39.99
CA LYS A 142 -20.08 -8.32 -40.97
C LYS A 142 -18.94 -7.49 -40.39
N ARG A 143 -19.27 -6.37 -39.75
CA ARG A 143 -18.31 -5.53 -39.05
C ARG A 143 -17.65 -6.27 -37.89
N LEU A 144 -18.41 -7.06 -37.14
CA LEU A 144 -17.89 -7.88 -36.04
C LEU A 144 -16.85 -8.89 -36.54
N MET A 145 -17.17 -9.66 -37.59
CA MET A 145 -16.24 -10.63 -38.17
C MET A 145 -14.97 -9.96 -38.70
N LYS A 146 -15.09 -8.77 -39.29
CA LYS A 146 -13.93 -7.97 -39.72
C LYS A 146 -13.05 -7.59 -38.53
N VAL A 147 -13.64 -7.14 -37.42
CA VAL A 147 -12.88 -6.79 -36.21
C VAL A 147 -12.23 -8.02 -35.59
N ILE A 148 -12.95 -9.15 -35.48
CA ILE A 148 -12.39 -10.43 -35.01
C ILE A 148 -11.17 -10.83 -35.85
N GLY A 149 -11.24 -10.69 -37.18
CA GLY A 149 -10.11 -10.96 -38.06
C GLY A 149 -8.89 -10.11 -37.74
N TRP A 150 -9.07 -8.80 -37.51
CA TRP A 150 -7.98 -7.90 -37.12
C TRP A 150 -7.44 -8.21 -35.72
N VAL A 151 -8.30 -8.59 -34.76
CA VAL A 151 -7.87 -9.00 -33.43
C VAL A 151 -6.99 -10.25 -33.51
N LEU A 152 -7.40 -11.26 -34.27
CA LEU A 152 -6.61 -12.49 -34.47
C LEU A 152 -5.29 -12.20 -35.19
N PHE A 153 -5.29 -11.32 -36.20
CA PHE A 153 -4.07 -10.87 -36.86
C PHE A 153 -3.11 -10.21 -35.87
N ASN A 154 -3.59 -9.26 -35.05
CA ASN A 154 -2.75 -8.60 -34.05
C ASN A 154 -2.22 -9.60 -33.01
N GLN A 155 -3.09 -10.48 -32.51
CA GLN A 155 -2.73 -11.49 -31.51
C GLN A 155 -1.72 -12.54 -32.01
N THR A 156 -1.62 -12.75 -33.32
CA THR A 156 -0.70 -13.74 -33.89
C THR A 156 0.53 -13.05 -34.49
N VAL A 157 0.32 -12.21 -35.49
CA VAL A 157 1.38 -11.59 -36.29
C VAL A 157 2.13 -10.50 -35.53
N VAL A 158 1.49 -9.82 -34.57
CA VAL A 158 2.16 -8.78 -33.76
C VAL A 158 2.63 -9.34 -32.43
N THR A 159 1.74 -9.98 -31.67
CA THR A 159 2.06 -10.45 -30.32
C THR A 159 3.13 -11.53 -30.29
N ILE A 160 3.11 -12.52 -31.19
CA ILE A 160 4.09 -13.63 -31.15
C ILE A 160 5.52 -13.15 -31.42
N PRO A 161 5.80 -12.39 -32.49
CA PRO A 161 7.14 -11.84 -32.71
C PRO A 161 7.59 -10.91 -31.58
N LEU A 162 6.67 -10.09 -31.05
CA LEU A 162 6.97 -9.22 -29.92
C LEU A 162 7.35 -10.03 -28.68
N ALA A 163 6.59 -11.07 -28.33
CA ALA A 163 6.88 -11.97 -27.21
C ALA A 163 8.23 -12.66 -27.38
N HIS A 164 8.53 -13.15 -28.59
CA HIS A 164 9.84 -13.72 -28.89
C HIS A 164 10.97 -12.70 -28.70
N SER A 165 10.81 -11.49 -29.24
CA SER A 165 11.82 -10.43 -29.10
C SER A 165 12.05 -10.02 -27.65
N SER A 166 10.97 -9.93 -26.86
CA SER A 166 11.01 -9.63 -25.43
C SER A 166 11.75 -10.71 -24.65
N TYR A 167 11.53 -11.99 -24.99
CA TYR A 167 12.28 -13.09 -24.41
C TYR A 167 13.77 -12.98 -24.71
N GLN A 168 14.16 -12.71 -25.97
CA GLN A 168 15.58 -12.52 -26.31
C GLN A 168 16.20 -11.34 -25.54
N MET A 169 15.48 -10.23 -25.43
CA MET A 169 15.93 -9.08 -24.65
C MET A 169 16.05 -9.38 -23.15
N MET A 170 15.17 -10.23 -22.61
CA MET A 170 15.25 -10.70 -21.23
C MET A 170 16.50 -11.58 -21.02
N MET A 171 16.72 -12.55 -21.91
CA MET A 171 17.90 -13.42 -21.84
C MET A 171 19.21 -12.64 -22.00
N TRP A 172 19.23 -11.64 -22.87
CA TRP A 172 20.40 -10.77 -23.06
C TRP A 172 20.77 -9.97 -21.81
N ARG A 173 19.78 -9.51 -21.03
CA ARG A 173 20.02 -8.79 -19.77
C ARG A 173 20.45 -9.70 -18.61
N GLY A 174 20.33 -11.02 -18.78
CA GLY A 174 20.43 -12.00 -17.70
C GLY A 174 19.06 -12.20 -17.04
N SER A 175 18.53 -13.42 -17.14
CA SER A 175 17.26 -13.79 -16.51
C SER A 175 17.51 -14.59 -15.22
N PRO A 176 16.76 -14.33 -14.13
CA PRO A 176 16.74 -15.24 -12.99
C PRO A 176 16.18 -16.61 -13.38
N PRO A 177 16.41 -17.65 -12.56
CA PRO A 177 15.84 -18.98 -12.78
C PRO A 177 14.31 -18.93 -12.83
N LEU A 178 13.70 -19.61 -13.80
CA LEU A 178 12.24 -19.63 -13.98
C LEU A 178 11.46 -20.07 -12.72
N ARG A 179 12.04 -21.01 -11.97
CA ARG A 179 11.41 -21.56 -10.76
C ARG A 179 11.43 -20.58 -9.60
N GLU A 180 12.34 -19.60 -9.56
CA GLU A 180 12.45 -18.67 -8.44
C GLU A 180 11.58 -17.44 -8.71
N LEU A 181 10.49 -17.30 -7.95
CA LEU A 181 9.66 -16.10 -8.01
C LEU A 181 10.29 -14.95 -7.21
N PRO A 182 10.07 -13.69 -7.61
CA PRO A 182 10.42 -12.56 -6.76
C PRO A 182 9.65 -12.62 -5.43
N ALA A 183 10.20 -11.97 -4.40
CA ALA A 183 9.49 -11.80 -3.14
C ALA A 183 8.12 -11.16 -3.39
N PHE A 184 7.10 -11.58 -2.63
CA PHE A 184 5.71 -11.20 -2.91
C PHE A 184 5.49 -9.68 -2.96
N HIS A 185 6.08 -8.94 -2.02
CA HIS A 185 5.99 -7.47 -2.00
C HIS A 185 6.68 -6.83 -3.22
N TRP A 186 7.76 -7.41 -3.73
CA TRP A 186 8.44 -6.92 -4.92
C TRP A 186 7.58 -7.12 -6.18
N ALA A 187 6.92 -8.27 -6.30
CA ALA A 187 5.95 -8.51 -7.36
C ALA A 187 4.81 -7.46 -7.37
N LEU A 188 4.34 -7.04 -6.19
CA LEU A 188 3.34 -5.96 -6.08
C LEU A 188 3.89 -4.60 -6.54
N VAL A 189 5.15 -4.29 -6.22
CA VAL A 189 5.82 -3.07 -6.68
C VAL A 189 5.95 -3.09 -8.21
N GLU A 190 6.43 -4.20 -8.78
CA GLU A 190 6.54 -4.36 -10.23
C GLU A 190 5.18 -4.24 -10.91
N LEU A 191 4.12 -4.82 -10.36
CA LEU A 191 2.76 -4.68 -10.87
C LEU A 191 2.30 -3.21 -10.85
N ALA A 192 2.50 -2.50 -9.76
CA ALA A 192 2.12 -1.10 -9.64
C ALA A 192 2.86 -0.22 -10.66
N VAL A 193 4.17 -0.42 -10.81
CA VAL A 193 4.97 0.29 -11.82
C VAL A 193 4.50 -0.05 -13.23
N ASN A 194 4.21 -1.32 -13.54
CA ASN A 194 3.68 -1.73 -14.84
C ASN A 194 2.35 -1.07 -15.16
N ILE A 195 1.41 -1.00 -14.21
CA ILE A 195 0.12 -0.32 -14.41
C ILE A 195 0.33 1.15 -14.77
N ILE A 196 1.20 1.85 -14.04
CA ILE A 196 1.52 3.26 -14.31
C ILE A 196 2.15 3.43 -15.70
N MET A 197 3.12 2.57 -16.04
CA MET A 197 3.80 2.64 -17.34
C MET A 197 2.86 2.36 -18.51
N VAL A 198 1.96 1.38 -18.37
CA VAL A 198 0.95 1.07 -19.38
C VAL A 198 -0.01 2.23 -19.57
N GLU A 199 -0.45 2.87 -18.49
CA GLU A 199 -1.35 4.03 -18.55
C GLU A 199 -0.69 5.21 -19.30
N ILE A 200 0.56 5.52 -18.95
CA ILE A 200 1.35 6.58 -19.62
C ILE A 200 1.55 6.23 -21.10
N GLY A 201 1.99 4.99 -21.39
CA GLY A 201 2.22 4.52 -22.75
C GLY A 201 0.96 4.58 -23.60
N PHE A 202 -0.18 4.15 -23.04
CA PHE A 202 -1.48 4.22 -23.70
C PHE A 202 -1.89 5.65 -24.01
N TYR A 203 -1.77 6.58 -23.05
CA TYR A 203 -2.10 7.98 -23.25
C TYR A 203 -1.33 8.59 -24.43
N TYR A 204 -0.01 8.40 -24.48
CA TYR A 204 0.81 8.96 -25.55
C TYR A 204 0.62 8.24 -26.88
N ALA A 205 0.48 6.91 -26.89
CA ALA A 205 0.20 6.16 -28.12
C ALA A 205 -1.14 6.58 -28.73
N HIS A 206 -2.18 6.72 -27.90
CA HIS A 206 -3.49 7.19 -28.35
C HIS A 206 -3.38 8.60 -28.95
N ARG A 207 -2.71 9.52 -28.25
CA ARG A 207 -2.51 10.88 -28.77
C ARG A 207 -1.73 10.89 -30.08
N LEU A 208 -0.68 10.07 -30.21
CA LEU A 208 0.13 10.00 -31.41
C LEU A 208 -0.64 9.46 -32.62
N LEU A 209 -1.51 8.47 -32.41
CA LEU A 209 -2.27 7.80 -33.49
C LEU A 209 -3.58 8.52 -33.85
N HIS A 210 -4.04 9.47 -33.04
CA HIS A 210 -5.24 10.26 -33.28
C HIS A 210 -4.97 11.71 -33.75
N ASN A 211 -3.70 12.15 -33.77
CA ASN A 211 -3.28 13.37 -34.46
C ASN A 211 -2.89 13.06 -35.91
#